data_AF-E3M6C2-F1
#
_entry.id   AF-E3M6C2-F1
#
_cell.length_a   1.000
_cell.length_b   1.000
_cell.length_c   1.000
_cell.angle_alpha   90.00
_cell.angle_beta   90.00
_cell.angle_gamma   90.00
#
_symmetry.space_group_name_H-M   'P 1'
#
loop_
_entity.id
_entity.type
_entity.pdbx_description
1 polymer ?
#
loop_
_entity_poly.entity_id
_entity_poly.type
_entity_poly.pdbx_seq_one_letter_code
_entity_poly.pdbx_strand_id
1 'polypeptide(L)'
;MSRILFLVAVSIAIASQKEIAIKNEKCRTCNFLVSTFDEGLKKTARHHFAGGDTAWEEKNLGKYKTSETRLIEVLEGVCKKSSLPNIDKFTGISELEFKCATQLERHEETIEEFYYNQQHNNMSIWLCVDELKLCCPHGHFGKNCEKCPGLSDGADACFGKGSCHGDGSREGSGKCKCEAGYTGNLCRHCDNEYFEESRTEQSVTCKKCHEGCLGICSSDSPKGCSKCRHGWVMTEGEGCTDVNECENESACTKDHEVCVNTVGSYRCDCKEGYKKDDAYNCQFDVEASPDRPFMPIDQQLKMIAFSSLVIIITFVVWHGSLVLYVLTGIAIVALILVDLYVNPDTIPDEAKRFLGL
;
A
#
# COMPACT_ATOMS: atom_id res chain seq x y z
N MET A 1 -13.07 -29.37 48.69
CA MET A 1 -12.91 -27.89 48.71
C MET A 1 -12.14 -27.35 47.50
N SER A 2 -11.04 -27.97 47.06
CA SER A 2 -10.20 -27.44 45.96
C SER A 2 -10.89 -27.30 44.60
N ARG A 3 -11.79 -28.23 44.19
CA ARG A 3 -12.51 -28.14 42.90
C ARG A 3 -13.61 -27.06 42.89
N ILE A 4 -14.28 -26.85 44.02
CA ILE A 4 -15.32 -25.81 44.15
C ILE A 4 -14.68 -24.42 44.15
N LEU A 5 -13.56 -24.23 44.86
CA LEU A 5 -12.80 -22.98 44.79
C LEU A 5 -12.28 -22.69 43.37
N PHE A 6 -11.82 -23.72 42.65
CA PHE A 6 -11.35 -23.57 41.27
C PHE A 6 -12.48 -23.16 40.32
N LEU A 7 -13.65 -23.81 40.41
CA LEU A 7 -14.81 -23.46 39.59
C LEU A 7 -15.33 -22.05 39.89
N VAL A 8 -15.39 -21.65 41.16
CA VAL A 8 -15.78 -20.28 41.55
C VAL A 8 -14.78 -19.24 41.02
N ALA A 9 -13.47 -19.51 41.10
CA ALA A 9 -12.44 -18.63 40.56
C ALA A 9 -12.53 -18.49 39.02
N VAL A 10 -12.80 -19.59 38.32
CA VAL A 10 -13.00 -19.58 36.86
C VAL A 10 -14.27 -18.79 36.49
N SER A 11 -15.39 -18.98 37.19
CA SER A 11 -16.63 -18.23 36.94
C SER A 11 -16.47 -16.73 37.19
N ILE A 12 -15.74 -16.34 38.25
CA ILE A 12 -15.44 -14.92 38.53
C ILE A 12 -14.53 -14.32 37.45
N ALA A 13 -13.52 -15.07 36.99
CA ALA A 13 -12.63 -14.63 35.90
C ALA A 13 -13.40 -14.44 34.58
N ILE A 14 -14.30 -15.35 34.24
CA ILE A 14 -15.16 -15.26 33.05
C ILE A 14 -16.10 -14.05 33.14
N ALA A 15 -16.74 -13.84 34.30
CA ALA A 15 -17.62 -12.68 34.52
C ALA A 15 -16.85 -11.35 34.38
N SER A 16 -15.65 -11.29 34.94
CA SER A 16 -14.77 -10.13 34.82
C SER A 16 -14.34 -9.87 33.37
N GLN A 17 -13.96 -10.91 32.61
CA GLN A 17 -13.61 -10.79 31.19
C GLN A 17 -14.80 -10.32 30.34
N LYS A 18 -16.02 -10.76 30.66
CA LYS A 18 -17.23 -10.34 29.95
C LYS A 18 -17.60 -8.88 30.22
N GLU A 19 -17.52 -8.44 31.48
CA GLU A 19 -17.78 -7.03 31.84
C GLU A 19 -16.73 -6.08 31.25
N ILE A 20 -15.49 -6.57 31.14
CA ILE A 20 -14.38 -5.89 30.44
C ILE A 20 -14.73 -5.78 28.95
N ALA A 21 -14.95 -6.88 28.21
CA ALA A 21 -15.29 -6.79 26.78
C ALA A 21 -16.44 -5.82 26.43
N ILE A 22 -17.44 -5.69 27.31
CA ILE A 22 -18.57 -4.76 27.17
C ILE A 22 -18.16 -3.27 27.29
N LYS A 23 -17.17 -2.92 28.13
CA LYS A 23 -16.75 -1.52 28.32
C LYS A 23 -15.91 -1.01 27.13
N ASN A 24 -15.03 -1.85 26.57
CA ASN A 24 -14.27 -1.55 25.35
C ASN A 24 -15.16 -1.24 24.15
N GLU A 25 -16.24 -2.04 24.03
CA GLU A 25 -17.22 -1.88 22.97
C GLU A 25 -17.90 -0.51 23.03
N LYS A 26 -18.21 0.00 24.24
CA LYS A 26 -18.80 1.33 24.43
C LYS A 26 -17.87 2.46 24.01
N CYS A 27 -16.59 2.40 24.37
CA CYS A 27 -15.62 3.40 23.94
C CYS A 27 -15.47 3.43 22.41
N ARG A 28 -15.34 2.25 21.78
CA ARG A 28 -15.25 2.16 20.31
C ARG A 28 -16.54 2.63 19.63
N THR A 29 -17.70 2.34 20.21
CA THR A 29 -19.00 2.82 19.71
C THR A 29 -19.12 4.34 19.82
N CYS A 30 -18.68 4.94 20.94
CA CYS A 30 -18.65 6.40 21.09
C CYS A 30 -17.72 7.06 20.06
N ASN A 31 -16.53 6.49 19.85
CA ASN A 31 -15.62 6.98 18.81
C ASN A 31 -16.20 6.84 17.40
N PHE A 32 -16.99 5.80 17.12
CA PHE A 32 -17.70 5.65 15.84
C PHE A 32 -18.75 6.75 15.66
N LEU A 33 -19.56 7.03 16.70
CA LEU A 33 -20.52 8.13 16.73
C LEU A 33 -19.82 9.46 16.38
N VAL A 34 -18.78 9.81 17.13
CA VAL A 34 -18.01 11.05 16.94
C VAL A 34 -17.40 11.11 15.53
N SER A 35 -16.82 10.01 15.04
CA SER A 35 -16.22 9.98 13.71
C SER A 35 -17.26 10.25 12.62
N THR A 36 -18.45 9.66 12.73
CA THR A 36 -19.55 9.91 11.78
C THR A 36 -20.11 11.33 11.90
N PHE A 37 -20.16 11.90 13.10
CA PHE A 37 -20.61 13.27 13.35
C PHE A 37 -19.64 14.29 12.74
N ASP A 38 -18.34 14.15 12.99
CA ASP A 38 -17.30 15.00 12.42
C ASP A 38 -17.31 14.96 10.89
N GLU A 39 -17.55 13.78 10.31
CA GLU A 39 -17.67 13.61 8.86
C GLU A 39 -18.94 14.29 8.32
N GLY A 40 -20.05 14.23 9.06
CA GLY A 40 -21.28 14.99 8.75
C GLY A 40 -21.04 16.50 8.78
N LEU A 41 -20.33 17.02 9.79
CA LEU A 41 -19.97 18.44 9.87
C LEU A 41 -19.12 18.88 8.67
N LYS A 42 -18.17 18.04 8.22
CA LYS A 42 -17.34 18.32 7.04
C LYS A 42 -18.17 18.34 5.75
N LYS A 43 -19.07 17.37 5.57
CA LYS A 43 -19.95 17.30 4.39
C LYS A 43 -20.86 18.52 4.27
N THR A 44 -21.45 18.95 5.39
CA THR A 44 -22.35 20.12 5.44
C THR A 44 -21.62 21.46 5.55
N ALA A 45 -20.28 21.49 5.61
CA ALA A 45 -19.53 22.73 5.86
C ALA A 45 -19.72 23.80 4.77
N ARG A 46 -20.08 23.38 3.54
CA ARG A 46 -20.34 24.26 2.39
C ARG A 46 -21.81 24.36 2.02
N HIS A 47 -22.69 23.71 2.78
CA HIS A 47 -24.13 23.81 2.56
C HIS A 47 -24.64 25.18 3.04
N HIS A 48 -25.84 25.52 2.56
CA HIS A 48 -26.58 26.71 2.94
C HIS A 48 -28.05 26.31 3.12
N PHE A 49 -28.88 27.20 3.67
CA PHE A 49 -30.31 26.95 3.68
C PHE A 49 -30.82 26.81 2.24
N ALA A 50 -31.82 25.94 2.04
CA ALA A 50 -32.30 25.60 0.70
C ALA A 50 -33.07 26.72 -0.02
N GLY A 51 -33.13 27.94 0.53
CA GLY A 51 -33.81 29.10 -0.06
C GLY A 51 -32.85 30.02 -0.83
N GLY A 52 -33.34 30.58 -1.93
CA GLY A 52 -32.51 31.26 -2.95
C GLY A 52 -31.87 32.60 -2.57
N ASP A 53 -31.92 33.05 -1.30
CA ASP A 53 -31.22 34.25 -0.83
C ASP A 53 -30.57 34.05 0.55
N THR A 54 -29.32 33.60 0.52
CA THR A 54 -28.52 33.28 1.70
C THR A 54 -28.28 34.50 2.60
N ALA A 55 -28.23 35.71 2.04
CA ALA A 55 -27.97 36.93 2.81
C ALA A 55 -29.22 37.38 3.60
N TRP A 56 -30.41 37.22 3.01
CA TRP A 56 -31.67 37.41 3.73
C TRP A 56 -31.85 36.36 4.82
N GLU A 57 -31.53 35.09 4.53
CA GLU A 57 -31.66 33.99 5.49
C GLU A 57 -30.71 34.16 6.67
N GLU A 58 -29.44 34.50 6.44
CA GLU A 58 -28.48 34.69 7.54
C GLU A 58 -28.85 35.85 8.48
N LYS A 59 -29.50 36.90 7.95
CA LYS A 59 -29.96 38.04 8.74
C LYS A 59 -31.18 37.72 9.60
N ASN A 60 -32.06 36.83 9.14
CA ASN A 60 -33.33 36.53 9.80
C ASN A 60 -33.32 35.22 10.61
N LEU A 61 -32.52 34.23 10.20
CA LEU A 61 -32.45 32.88 10.77
C LEU A 61 -31.09 32.59 11.44
N GLY A 62 -30.11 33.48 11.30
CA GLY A 62 -28.74 33.27 11.78
C GLY A 62 -27.89 32.43 10.81
N LYS A 63 -26.65 32.13 11.19
CA LYS A 63 -25.71 31.41 10.32
C LYS A 63 -26.10 29.95 10.20
N TYR A 64 -26.16 29.42 8.97
CA TYR A 64 -26.39 27.99 8.70
C TYR A 64 -25.41 27.10 9.49
N LYS A 65 -24.14 27.54 9.63
CA LYS A 65 -23.11 26.83 10.39
C LYS A 65 -23.55 26.42 11.81
N THR A 66 -24.38 27.21 12.47
CA THR A 66 -24.82 27.00 13.86
C THR A 66 -26.33 26.79 13.96
N SER A 67 -27.01 26.51 12.84
CA SER A 67 -28.46 26.32 12.83
C SER A 67 -28.84 24.89 13.24
N GLU A 68 -30.06 24.74 13.75
CA GLU A 68 -30.69 23.45 14.04
C GLU A 68 -30.84 22.61 12.76
N THR A 69 -31.17 23.23 11.62
CA THR A 69 -31.29 22.54 10.33
C THR A 69 -30.01 21.79 9.96
N ARG A 70 -28.85 22.45 10.11
CA ARG A 70 -27.56 21.81 9.83
C ARG A 70 -27.28 20.68 10.83
N LEU A 71 -27.68 20.82 12.10
CA LEU A 71 -27.53 19.75 13.08
C LEU A 71 -28.35 18.52 12.69
N ILE A 72 -29.61 18.68 12.29
CA ILE A 72 -30.45 17.57 11.83
C ILE A 72 -29.84 16.88 10.59
N GLU A 73 -29.40 17.63 9.59
CA GLU A 73 -28.71 17.08 8.41
C GLU A 73 -27.46 16.26 8.80
N VAL A 74 -26.69 16.74 9.79
CA VAL A 74 -25.53 16.01 10.30
C VAL A 74 -25.97 14.72 10.99
N LEU A 75 -26.96 14.79 11.88
CA LEU A 75 -27.46 13.64 12.66
C LEU A 75 -28.06 12.54 11.78
N GLU A 76 -28.66 12.88 10.62
CA GLU A 76 -29.13 11.88 9.65
C GLU A 76 -28.02 10.95 9.14
N GLY A 77 -26.78 11.44 9.09
CA GLY A 77 -25.61 10.66 8.68
C GLY A 77 -24.89 9.93 9.80
N VAL A 78 -25.20 10.25 11.06
CA VAL A 78 -24.50 9.69 12.23
C VAL A 78 -24.84 8.21 12.40
N CYS A 79 -23.88 7.43 12.92
CA CYS A 79 -24.01 6.00 13.16
C CYS A 79 -24.22 5.11 11.93
N LYS A 80 -24.06 5.64 10.70
CA LYS A 80 -24.09 4.86 9.46
C LYS A 80 -22.68 4.50 9.00
N LYS A 81 -22.45 3.22 8.68
CA LYS A 81 -21.16 2.73 8.16
C LYS A 81 -20.76 3.43 6.85
N SER A 82 -21.75 3.70 5.99
CA SER A 82 -21.56 4.39 4.70
C SER A 82 -21.09 5.84 4.85
N SER A 83 -21.21 6.43 6.04
CA SER A 83 -20.77 7.80 6.28
C SER A 83 -19.25 7.94 6.33
N LEU A 84 -18.52 6.87 6.67
CA LEU A 84 -17.06 6.87 6.80
C LEU A 84 -16.35 6.20 5.61
N PRO A 85 -15.19 6.73 5.18
CA PRO A 85 -14.41 6.13 4.09
C PRO A 85 -13.61 4.90 4.51
N ASN A 86 -13.21 4.79 5.79
CA ASN A 86 -12.47 3.64 6.33
C ASN A 86 -13.16 3.13 7.60
N ILE A 87 -13.64 1.89 7.55
CA ILE A 87 -14.34 1.23 8.66
C ILE A 87 -13.50 0.19 9.40
N ASP A 88 -12.28 -0.07 8.96
CA ASP A 88 -11.45 -1.18 9.44
C ASP A 88 -11.19 -1.07 10.95
N LYS A 89 -11.08 0.17 11.45
CA LYS A 89 -10.93 0.51 12.88
C LYS A 89 -12.08 -0.02 13.76
N PHE A 90 -13.27 -0.22 13.19
CA PHE A 90 -14.47 -0.64 13.92
C PHE A 90 -14.89 -2.09 13.65
N THR A 91 -14.07 -2.85 12.92
CA THR A 91 -14.29 -4.29 12.71
C THR A 91 -14.28 -5.05 14.05
N GLY A 92 -15.10 -6.11 14.13
CA GLY A 92 -15.22 -6.95 15.32
C GLY A 92 -16.23 -6.49 16.39
N ILE A 93 -17.00 -5.43 16.14
CA ILE A 93 -18.15 -5.02 16.96
C ILE A 93 -19.42 -5.56 16.32
N SER A 94 -20.16 -6.43 17.03
CA SER A 94 -21.47 -6.89 16.57
C SER A 94 -22.48 -5.74 16.66
N GLU A 95 -23.33 -5.59 15.64
CA GLU A 95 -24.43 -4.61 15.64
C GLU A 95 -23.98 -3.16 15.89
N LEU A 96 -22.80 -2.77 15.36
CA LEU A 96 -22.20 -1.45 15.57
C LEU A 96 -23.16 -0.26 15.35
N GLU A 97 -23.89 -0.26 14.22
CA GLU A 97 -24.81 0.84 13.87
C GLU A 97 -25.96 0.95 14.88
N PHE A 98 -26.52 -0.19 15.30
CA PHE A 98 -27.56 -0.25 16.32
C PHE A 98 -27.05 0.25 17.67
N LYS A 99 -25.89 -0.26 18.13
CA LYS A 99 -25.27 0.17 19.38
C LYS A 99 -24.96 1.67 19.36
N CYS A 100 -24.51 2.20 18.23
CA CYS A 100 -24.26 3.62 18.04
C CYS A 100 -25.55 4.43 18.10
N ALA A 101 -26.61 4.01 17.39
CA ALA A 101 -27.90 4.70 17.43
C ALA A 101 -28.48 4.75 18.85
N THR A 102 -28.38 3.66 19.61
CA THR A 102 -28.78 3.65 21.03
C THR A 102 -27.94 4.61 21.89
N GLN A 103 -26.64 4.78 21.59
CA GLN A 103 -25.81 5.76 22.28
C GLN A 103 -26.19 7.20 21.91
N LEU A 104 -26.48 7.45 20.63
CA LEU A 104 -26.92 8.75 20.14
C LEU A 104 -28.22 9.18 20.82
N GLU A 105 -29.25 8.33 20.80
CA GLU A 105 -30.55 8.59 21.44
C GLU A 105 -30.42 8.87 22.95
N ARG A 106 -29.52 8.14 23.64
CA ARG A 106 -29.32 8.31 25.08
C ARG A 106 -28.64 9.63 25.45
N HIS A 107 -27.88 10.22 24.53
CA HIS A 107 -26.98 11.35 24.80
C HIS A 107 -27.23 12.53 23.86
N GLU A 108 -28.42 12.62 23.28
CA GLU A 108 -28.84 13.66 22.33
C GLU A 108 -28.64 15.07 22.90
N GLU A 109 -29.11 15.31 24.13
CA GLU A 109 -28.94 16.60 24.82
C GLU A 109 -27.46 17.01 24.95
N THR A 110 -26.58 16.08 25.32
CA THR A 110 -25.13 16.34 25.45
C THR A 110 -24.49 16.64 24.09
N ILE A 111 -24.97 16.00 23.02
CA ILE A 111 -24.48 16.23 21.65
C ILE A 111 -24.95 17.57 21.11
N GLU A 112 -26.18 17.98 21.41
CA GLU A 112 -26.68 19.32 21.12
C GLU A 112 -25.87 20.39 21.85
N GLU A 113 -25.59 20.19 23.15
CA GLU A 113 -24.73 21.08 23.92
C GLU A 113 -23.34 21.23 23.27
N PHE A 114 -22.76 20.12 22.80
CA PHE A 114 -21.51 20.15 22.05
C PHE A 114 -21.63 21.01 20.79
N TYR A 115 -22.67 20.78 20.00
CA TYR A 115 -22.88 21.46 18.73
C TYR A 115 -23.05 22.98 18.91
N TYR A 116 -23.78 23.43 19.92
CA TYR A 116 -24.03 24.87 20.11
C TYR A 116 -22.91 25.58 20.86
N ASN A 117 -22.28 24.92 21.84
CA ASN A 117 -21.38 25.60 22.78
C ASN A 117 -19.92 25.13 22.71
N GLN A 118 -19.63 23.93 22.21
CA GLN A 118 -18.31 23.28 22.33
C GLN A 118 -17.68 22.84 21.01
N GLN A 119 -18.19 23.25 19.84
CA GLN A 119 -17.62 22.91 18.52
C GLN A 119 -16.12 23.27 18.32
N HIS A 120 -15.56 24.12 19.19
CA HIS A 120 -14.13 24.46 19.18
C HIS A 120 -13.24 23.39 19.81
N ASN A 121 -13.83 22.50 20.62
CA ASN A 121 -13.14 21.40 21.30
C ASN A 121 -13.17 20.13 20.45
N ASN A 122 -12.27 19.21 20.74
CA ASN A 122 -12.28 17.88 20.11
C ASN A 122 -13.44 17.06 20.70
N MET A 123 -14.44 16.72 19.88
CA MET A 123 -15.64 16.00 20.32
C MET A 123 -15.31 14.63 20.94
N SER A 124 -14.28 13.93 20.47
CA SER A 124 -13.90 12.62 21.01
C SER A 124 -13.39 12.75 22.44
N ILE A 125 -12.59 13.78 22.73
CA ILE A 125 -12.11 14.07 24.08
C ILE A 125 -13.28 14.52 24.94
N TRP A 126 -13.99 15.56 24.51
CA TRP A 126 -15.06 16.16 25.30
C TRP A 126 -16.18 15.15 25.60
N LEU A 127 -16.74 14.49 24.58
CA LEU A 127 -17.87 13.57 24.77
C LEU A 127 -17.42 12.22 25.34
N CYS A 128 -16.47 11.53 24.69
CA CYS A 128 -16.19 10.14 25.03
C CYS A 128 -15.28 9.99 26.26
N VAL A 129 -14.43 10.97 26.55
CA VAL A 129 -13.48 10.93 27.68
C VAL A 129 -14.01 11.70 28.89
N ASP A 130 -14.37 12.97 28.72
CA ASP A 130 -14.69 13.86 29.84
C ASP A 130 -16.12 13.66 30.34
N GLU A 131 -17.11 13.77 29.44
CA GLU A 131 -18.53 13.67 29.79
C GLU A 131 -18.96 12.23 30.07
N LEU A 132 -18.81 11.33 29.09
CA LEU A 132 -19.32 9.96 29.19
C LEU A 132 -18.38 9.00 29.92
N LYS A 133 -17.11 9.39 30.10
CA LYS A 133 -16.07 8.57 30.75
C LYS A 133 -16.02 7.14 30.20
N LEU A 134 -16.22 6.97 28.90
CA LEU A 134 -16.16 5.67 28.23
C LEU A 134 -14.73 5.35 27.78
N CYS A 135 -14.00 6.37 27.35
CA CYS A 135 -12.66 6.27 26.79
C CYS A 135 -11.60 6.91 27.70
N CYS A 136 -10.34 6.75 27.29
CA CYS A 136 -9.20 7.48 27.81
C CYS A 136 -8.63 8.44 26.76
N PRO A 137 -7.89 9.49 27.15
CA PRO A 137 -7.12 10.28 26.20
C PRO A 137 -6.12 9.42 25.42
N HIS A 138 -5.70 9.89 24.25
CA HIS A 138 -4.63 9.24 23.48
C HIS A 138 -3.36 9.10 24.33
N GLY A 139 -2.64 7.99 24.17
CA GLY A 139 -1.48 7.62 24.98
C GLY A 139 -1.82 7.12 26.38
N HIS A 140 -3.09 6.83 26.69
CA HIS A 140 -3.51 6.31 28.00
C HIS A 140 -4.37 5.05 27.88
N PHE A 141 -4.31 4.19 28.89
CA PHE A 141 -4.99 2.89 28.89
C PHE A 141 -5.51 2.48 30.28
N GLY A 142 -6.38 1.47 30.31
CA GLY A 142 -6.84 0.86 31.55
C GLY A 142 -7.88 1.68 32.33
N LYS A 143 -8.40 1.12 33.41
CA LYS A 143 -9.60 1.65 34.11
C LYS A 143 -9.42 3.10 34.57
N ASN A 144 -8.21 3.44 34.98
CA ASN A 144 -7.83 4.75 35.51
C ASN A 144 -7.17 5.67 34.47
N CYS A 145 -7.09 5.25 33.20
CA CYS A 145 -6.36 5.97 32.15
C CYS A 145 -4.91 6.26 32.55
N GLU A 146 -4.14 5.21 32.78
CA GLU A 146 -2.71 5.31 33.06
C GLU A 146 -1.94 5.60 31.76
N LYS A 147 -0.81 6.32 31.87
CA LYS A 147 0.02 6.65 30.70
C LYS A 147 0.63 5.40 30.10
N CYS A 148 0.53 5.27 28.78
CA CYS A 148 1.23 4.25 28.02
C CYS A 148 2.76 4.39 28.19
N PRO A 149 3.49 3.26 28.23
CA PRO A 149 4.94 3.30 28.35
C PRO A 149 5.61 4.04 27.19
N GLY A 150 6.65 4.82 27.48
CA GLY A 150 7.42 5.55 26.46
C GLY A 150 6.75 6.81 25.91
N LEU A 151 5.57 7.18 26.41
CA LEU A 151 4.91 8.44 26.06
C LEU A 151 5.69 9.63 26.65
N SER A 152 6.17 10.53 25.78
CA SER A 152 6.82 11.81 26.15
C SER A 152 6.06 12.97 25.50
N ASP A 153 6.29 14.21 25.94
CA ASP A 153 5.59 15.38 25.40
C ASP A 153 5.80 15.50 23.88
N GLY A 154 4.76 15.21 23.10
CA GLY A 154 4.79 15.21 21.64
C GLY A 154 5.28 13.93 20.96
N ALA A 155 5.56 12.85 21.71
CA ALA A 155 5.99 11.56 21.18
C ALA A 155 4.94 10.46 21.38
N ASP A 156 4.83 9.56 20.41
CA ASP A 156 3.91 8.42 20.48
C ASP A 156 4.32 7.40 21.54
N ALA A 157 3.33 6.60 21.99
CA ALA A 157 3.58 5.50 22.90
C ALA A 157 4.63 4.52 22.35
N CYS A 158 5.26 3.75 23.24
CA CYS A 158 6.26 2.74 22.85
C CYS A 158 7.46 3.35 22.10
N PHE A 159 7.88 4.56 22.50
CA PHE A 159 8.97 5.33 21.89
C PHE A 159 8.77 5.57 20.38
N GLY A 160 7.51 5.61 19.93
CA GLY A 160 7.13 5.76 18.53
C GLY A 160 7.56 4.60 17.62
N LYS A 161 7.91 3.43 18.19
CA LYS A 161 8.30 2.20 17.46
C LYS A 161 7.32 1.05 17.67
N GLY A 162 6.10 1.37 18.06
CA GLY A 162 5.06 0.39 18.33
C GLY A 162 3.75 1.01 18.79
N SER A 163 2.76 0.15 18.98
CA SER A 163 1.42 0.52 19.47
C SER A 163 1.20 0.03 20.90
N CYS A 164 0.57 0.85 21.74
CA CYS A 164 0.23 0.49 23.11
C CYS A 164 -1.08 -0.30 23.17
N HIS A 165 -1.08 -1.46 23.83
CA HIS A 165 -2.27 -2.27 23.98
C HIS A 165 -3.29 -1.62 24.92
N GLY A 166 -4.40 -1.16 24.35
CA GLY A 166 -5.47 -0.47 25.08
C GLY A 166 -5.42 1.04 24.97
N ASP A 167 -4.59 1.58 24.07
CA ASP A 167 -4.50 3.02 23.85
C ASP A 167 -5.87 3.65 23.54
N GLY A 168 -6.19 4.73 24.25
CA GLY A 168 -7.46 5.44 24.20
C GLY A 168 -8.64 4.69 24.84
N SER A 169 -8.42 3.52 25.42
CA SER A 169 -9.47 2.68 26.00
C SER A 169 -9.32 2.55 27.51
N ARG A 170 -10.42 2.35 28.22
CA ARG A 170 -10.41 2.04 29.67
C ARG A 170 -9.95 0.61 29.99
N GLU A 171 -9.36 -0.05 29.01
CA GLU A 171 -8.90 -1.42 29.05
C GLU A 171 -7.51 -1.56 28.48
N GLY A 172 -7.00 -2.78 28.55
CA GLY A 172 -5.70 -3.14 28.04
C GLY A 172 -4.64 -3.20 29.12
N SER A 173 -3.51 -3.78 28.74
CA SER A 173 -2.39 -4.07 29.63
C SER A 173 -1.28 -3.02 29.54
N GLY A 174 -1.36 -2.07 28.60
CA GLY A 174 -0.30 -1.10 28.34
C GLY A 174 0.94 -1.71 27.68
N LYS A 175 0.90 -3.01 27.35
CA LYS A 175 2.02 -3.68 26.67
C LYS A 175 2.20 -3.13 25.26
N CYS A 176 3.45 -2.88 24.89
CA CYS A 176 3.79 -2.44 23.55
C CYS A 176 3.81 -3.61 22.57
N LYS A 177 3.13 -3.42 21.44
CA LYS A 177 3.27 -4.26 20.24
C LYS A 177 4.20 -3.52 19.28
N CYS A 178 5.41 -4.04 19.10
CA CYS A 178 6.46 -3.39 18.33
C CYS A 178 6.26 -3.51 16.82
N GLU A 179 6.77 -2.52 16.10
CA GLU A 179 6.90 -2.54 14.65
C GLU A 179 7.98 -3.54 14.20
N ALA A 180 7.97 -3.88 12.91
CA ALA A 180 8.98 -4.75 12.33
C ALA A 180 10.39 -4.18 12.55
N GLY A 181 11.29 -5.02 13.06
CA GLY A 181 12.66 -4.63 13.38
C GLY A 181 12.89 -4.10 14.79
N TYR A 182 11.84 -4.02 15.62
CA TYR A 182 11.93 -3.61 17.02
C TYR A 182 11.42 -4.69 17.97
N THR A 183 12.04 -4.78 19.14
CA THR A 183 11.74 -5.79 20.16
C THR A 183 11.87 -5.26 21.59
N GLY A 184 11.42 -6.09 22.54
CA GLY A 184 11.37 -5.80 23.96
C GLY A 184 10.11 -5.03 24.40
N ASN A 185 9.95 -4.88 25.72
CA ASN A 185 8.72 -4.34 26.32
C ASN A 185 8.38 -2.89 25.93
N LEU A 186 9.38 -2.13 25.47
CA LEU A 186 9.27 -0.71 25.09
C LEU A 186 9.64 -0.46 23.62
N CYS A 187 9.87 -1.51 22.82
CA CYS A 187 10.30 -1.39 21.43
C CYS A 187 11.59 -0.57 21.22
N ARG A 188 12.51 -0.65 22.20
CA ARG A 188 13.79 0.09 22.21
C ARG A 188 15.02 -0.74 21.82
N HIS A 189 14.81 -1.99 21.46
CA HIS A 189 15.87 -2.88 21.00
C HIS A 189 15.60 -3.26 19.56
N CYS A 190 16.65 -3.41 18.76
CA CYS A 190 16.51 -3.91 17.41
C CYS A 190 16.29 -5.42 17.44
N ASP A 191 15.47 -5.90 16.52
CA ASP A 191 15.31 -7.34 16.28
C ASP A 191 16.60 -7.95 15.72
N ASN A 192 16.73 -9.27 15.72
CA ASN A 192 17.97 -9.96 15.35
C ASN A 192 18.40 -9.72 13.90
N GLU A 193 17.49 -9.37 12.98
CA GLU A 193 17.84 -9.02 11.59
C GLU A 193 18.02 -7.50 11.36
N TYR A 194 18.15 -6.74 12.45
CA TYR A 194 18.31 -5.29 12.43
C TYR A 194 19.46 -4.87 13.36
N PHE A 195 20.08 -3.74 13.04
CA PHE A 195 21.12 -3.13 13.86
C PHE A 195 20.76 -1.68 14.20
N GLU A 196 21.35 -1.19 15.28
CA GLU A 196 21.14 0.18 15.74
C GLU A 196 21.96 1.15 14.89
N GLU A 197 21.28 2.03 14.16
CA GLU A 197 21.95 3.12 13.43
C GLU A 197 22.17 4.34 14.31
N SER A 198 21.13 4.72 15.07
CA SER A 198 21.17 5.88 15.94
C SER A 198 20.26 5.69 17.14
N ARG A 199 20.68 6.25 18.27
CA ARG A 199 19.92 6.24 19.53
C ARG A 199 19.92 7.62 20.13
N THR A 200 18.73 8.09 20.46
CA THR A 200 18.49 9.28 21.26
C THR A 200 17.87 8.88 22.60
N GLU A 201 17.67 9.85 23.49
CA GLU A 201 16.94 9.61 24.74
C GLU A 201 15.49 9.16 24.48
N GLN A 202 14.89 9.66 23.39
CA GLN A 202 13.46 9.53 23.09
C GLN A 202 13.14 8.55 21.95
N SER A 203 14.13 8.08 21.19
CA SER A 203 13.92 7.12 20.10
C SER A 203 15.17 6.27 19.81
N VAL A 204 14.96 5.11 19.19
CA VAL A 204 16.00 4.29 18.59
C VAL A 204 15.63 4.04 17.13
N THR A 205 16.61 4.10 16.24
CA THR A 205 16.42 3.81 14.82
C THR A 205 17.16 2.52 14.49
N CYS A 206 16.38 1.51 14.12
CA CYS A 206 16.89 0.20 13.71
C CYS A 206 16.88 0.09 12.18
N LYS A 207 18.03 -0.24 11.59
CA LYS A 207 18.18 -0.51 10.16
C LYS A 207 18.30 -2.00 9.93
N LYS A 208 17.74 -2.47 8.81
CA LYS A 208 17.80 -3.89 8.44
C LYS A 208 19.24 -4.27 8.05
N CYS A 209 19.66 -5.46 8.44
CA CYS A 209 20.93 -6.04 8.02
C CYS A 209 20.97 -6.31 6.51
N HIS A 210 22.17 -6.48 5.97
CA HIS A 210 22.37 -6.99 4.61
C HIS A 210 21.63 -8.34 4.43
N GLU A 211 21.06 -8.58 3.25
CA GLU A 211 20.26 -9.79 2.98
C GLU A 211 21.03 -11.11 3.16
N GLY A 212 22.34 -11.07 2.89
CA GLY A 212 23.27 -12.16 3.14
C GLY A 212 23.60 -12.42 4.61
N CYS A 213 23.21 -11.54 5.54
CA CYS A 213 23.43 -11.78 6.97
C CYS A 213 22.39 -12.76 7.54
N LEU A 214 22.86 -13.64 8.44
CA LEU A 214 22.03 -14.50 9.27
C LEU A 214 22.09 -14.03 10.73
N GLY A 215 21.04 -13.33 11.16
CA GLY A 215 20.95 -12.76 12.51
C GLY A 215 21.71 -11.44 12.64
N ILE A 216 22.34 -11.23 13.81
CA ILE A 216 22.85 -9.93 14.25
C ILE A 216 23.97 -9.42 13.33
N CYS A 217 23.88 -8.15 12.93
CA CYS A 217 24.89 -7.45 12.15
C CYS A 217 25.30 -6.12 12.79
N SER A 218 26.41 -5.56 12.33
CA SER A 218 26.93 -4.24 12.76
C SER A 218 26.70 -3.12 11.75
N SER A 219 26.34 -3.47 10.51
CA SER A 219 26.05 -2.50 9.43
C SER A 219 25.12 -3.14 8.40
N ASP A 220 24.55 -2.31 7.52
CA ASP A 220 23.80 -2.73 6.33
C ASP A 220 24.69 -3.28 5.20
N SER A 221 26.02 -3.18 5.35
CA SER A 221 26.99 -3.76 4.41
C SER A 221 27.22 -5.26 4.65
N PRO A 222 27.62 -6.02 3.63
CA PRO A 222 27.95 -7.45 3.78
C PRO A 222 29.09 -7.71 4.77
N LYS A 223 29.99 -6.73 4.98
CA LYS A 223 31.09 -6.80 5.95
C LYS A 223 30.60 -6.75 7.40
N GLY A 224 29.42 -6.18 7.62
CA GLY A 224 28.82 -6.08 8.95
C GLY A 224 28.16 -7.37 9.43
N CYS A 225 28.09 -8.42 8.62
CA CYS A 225 27.46 -9.68 9.00
C CYS A 225 28.33 -10.46 9.99
N SER A 226 27.74 -10.91 11.10
CA SER A 226 28.42 -11.83 12.03
C SER A 226 28.47 -13.26 11.48
N LYS A 227 27.46 -13.64 10.69
CA LYS A 227 27.32 -14.95 10.06
C LYS A 227 26.57 -14.80 8.74
N CYS A 228 26.96 -15.56 7.72
CA CYS A 228 26.28 -15.57 6.43
C CYS A 228 25.08 -16.52 6.42
N ARG A 229 24.06 -16.15 5.66
CA ARG A 229 22.89 -16.98 5.33
C ARG A 229 23.32 -18.11 4.39
N HIS A 230 22.47 -19.13 4.23
CA HIS A 230 22.68 -20.14 3.20
C HIS A 230 22.64 -19.49 1.80
N GLY A 231 23.47 -19.99 0.88
CA GLY A 231 23.73 -19.33 -0.42
C GLY A 231 24.76 -18.20 -0.35
N TRP A 232 25.36 -17.95 0.82
CA TRP A 232 26.38 -16.90 1.01
C TRP A 232 27.62 -17.47 1.71
N VAL A 233 28.79 -16.95 1.36
CA VAL A 233 30.08 -17.33 1.95
C VAL A 233 30.77 -16.10 2.53
N MET A 234 31.45 -16.26 3.67
CA MET A 234 32.22 -15.16 4.29
C MET A 234 33.56 -15.03 3.58
N THR A 235 33.77 -13.90 2.90
CA THR A 235 35.00 -13.56 2.18
C THR A 235 35.77 -12.47 2.93
N GLU A 236 37.08 -12.69 3.15
CA GLU A 236 37.92 -11.72 3.85
C GLU A 236 37.93 -10.37 3.10
N GLY A 237 37.65 -9.29 3.83
CA GLY A 237 37.65 -7.93 3.28
C GLY A 237 36.37 -7.54 2.53
N GLU A 238 35.52 -8.48 2.12
CA GLU A 238 34.25 -8.22 1.40
C GLU A 238 33.00 -8.56 2.23
N GLY A 239 33.12 -9.45 3.22
CA GLY A 239 32.01 -9.88 4.05
C GLY A 239 31.24 -11.03 3.41
N CYS A 240 29.94 -11.13 3.67
CA CYS A 240 29.12 -12.15 3.03
C CYS A 240 28.94 -11.89 1.53
N THR A 241 29.54 -12.74 0.70
CA THR A 241 29.40 -12.72 -0.75
C THR A 241 28.48 -13.84 -1.21
N ASP A 242 27.63 -13.55 -2.19
CA ASP A 242 26.74 -14.54 -2.79
C ASP A 242 27.54 -15.69 -3.41
N VAL A 243 27.11 -16.92 -3.19
CA VAL A 243 27.73 -18.10 -3.80
C VAL A 243 27.08 -18.28 -5.15
N ASN A 244 27.87 -18.20 -6.22
CA ASN A 244 27.38 -18.52 -7.55
C ASN A 244 27.31 -20.04 -7.73
N GLU A 245 26.19 -20.66 -7.37
CA GLU A 245 26.07 -22.12 -7.48
C GLU A 245 26.15 -22.61 -8.92
N CYS A 246 25.87 -21.75 -9.92
CA CYS A 246 25.97 -22.10 -11.33
C CYS A 246 27.40 -22.29 -11.85
N GLU A 247 28.42 -21.92 -11.07
CA GLU A 247 29.81 -22.30 -11.36
C GLU A 247 30.08 -23.78 -11.09
N ASN A 248 29.19 -24.46 -10.37
CA ASN A 248 29.25 -25.89 -10.16
C ASN A 248 28.44 -26.63 -11.23
N GLU A 249 29.09 -27.55 -11.96
CA GLU A 249 28.45 -28.35 -13.02
C GLU A 249 27.29 -29.21 -12.51
N SER A 250 27.21 -29.48 -11.20
CA SER A 250 26.13 -30.26 -10.59
C SER A 250 24.92 -29.43 -10.14
N ALA A 251 24.87 -28.11 -10.40
CA ALA A 251 23.79 -27.25 -9.91
C ALA A 251 22.43 -27.59 -10.54
N CYS A 252 22.40 -27.76 -11.86
CA CYS A 252 21.22 -28.20 -12.61
C CYS A 252 21.52 -29.54 -13.27
N THR A 253 20.80 -30.58 -12.85
CA THR A 253 21.09 -31.98 -13.23
C THR A 253 20.18 -32.52 -14.32
N LYS A 254 19.13 -31.79 -14.72
CA LYS A 254 18.19 -32.27 -15.74
C LYS A 254 18.60 -31.82 -17.14
N ASP A 255 18.20 -32.62 -18.13
CA ASP A 255 18.45 -32.31 -19.53
C ASP A 255 17.73 -31.03 -19.98
N HIS A 256 18.40 -30.27 -20.85
CA HIS A 256 17.93 -29.01 -21.41
C HIS A 256 17.64 -27.89 -20.38
N GLU A 257 18.25 -27.96 -19.20
CA GLU A 257 18.27 -26.85 -18.24
C GLU A 257 19.46 -25.91 -18.47
N VAL A 258 19.28 -24.66 -18.05
CA VAL A 258 20.32 -23.65 -17.87
C VAL A 258 20.24 -23.13 -16.44
N CYS A 259 21.39 -23.10 -15.77
CA CYS A 259 21.48 -22.55 -14.42
C CYS A 259 21.48 -21.02 -14.49
N VAL A 260 20.65 -20.39 -13.66
CA VAL A 260 20.60 -18.94 -13.48
C VAL A 260 20.86 -18.62 -12.02
N ASN A 261 22.00 -17.96 -11.76
CA ASN A 261 22.34 -17.51 -10.42
C ASN A 261 21.37 -16.41 -9.98
N THR A 262 20.89 -16.50 -8.74
CA THR A 262 20.05 -15.47 -8.12
C THR A 262 20.69 -15.04 -6.81
N VAL A 263 20.24 -13.93 -6.23
CA VAL A 263 20.83 -13.47 -4.98
C VAL A 263 20.39 -14.40 -3.83
N GLY A 264 21.37 -15.08 -3.23
CA GLY A 264 21.25 -16.03 -2.14
C GLY A 264 20.77 -17.43 -2.53
N SER A 265 20.71 -17.74 -3.82
CA SER A 265 20.23 -19.03 -4.34
C SER A 265 20.49 -19.12 -5.86
N TYR A 266 20.21 -20.26 -6.47
CA TYR A 266 20.11 -20.38 -7.91
C TYR A 266 18.74 -20.94 -8.33
N ARG A 267 18.44 -20.87 -9.62
CA ARG A 267 17.32 -21.61 -10.22
C ARG A 267 17.74 -22.24 -11.55
N CYS A 268 17.07 -23.32 -11.92
CA CYS A 268 17.24 -23.97 -13.20
C CYS A 268 16.05 -23.61 -14.10
N ASP A 269 16.35 -22.89 -15.18
CA ASP A 269 15.38 -22.52 -16.21
C ASP A 269 15.56 -23.45 -17.43
N CYS A 270 14.54 -23.61 -18.27
CA CYS A 270 14.69 -24.37 -19.50
C CYS A 270 15.43 -23.55 -20.54
N LYS A 271 16.25 -24.23 -21.37
CA LYS A 271 16.90 -23.60 -22.54
C LYS A 271 15.85 -23.00 -23.48
N GLU A 272 16.26 -22.03 -24.26
CA GLU A 272 15.41 -21.41 -25.28
C GLU A 272 14.79 -22.47 -26.20
N GLY A 273 13.49 -22.37 -26.46
CA GLY A 273 12.72 -23.37 -27.20
C GLY A 273 12.29 -24.59 -26.37
N TYR A 274 12.49 -24.59 -25.04
CA TYR A 274 12.02 -25.63 -24.13
C TYR A 274 11.14 -25.05 -23.01
N LYS A 275 10.16 -25.82 -22.54
CA LYS A 275 9.29 -25.49 -21.40
C LYS A 275 9.24 -26.62 -20.37
N LYS A 276 8.94 -26.27 -19.12
CA LYS A 276 8.75 -27.24 -18.04
C LYS A 276 7.44 -28.00 -18.23
N ASP A 277 7.50 -29.33 -18.16
CA ASP A 277 6.33 -30.21 -18.06
C ASP A 277 5.79 -30.31 -16.61
N ASP A 278 4.71 -31.06 -16.41
CA ASP A 278 4.11 -31.30 -15.08
C ASP A 278 5.07 -32.02 -14.09
N ALA A 279 6.11 -32.68 -14.61
CA ALA A 279 7.16 -33.35 -13.85
C ALA A 279 8.41 -32.46 -13.66
N TYR A 280 8.32 -31.17 -13.98
CA TYR A 280 9.40 -30.18 -13.91
C TYR A 280 10.62 -30.53 -14.79
N ASN A 281 10.44 -31.24 -15.89
CA ASN A 281 11.49 -31.53 -16.88
C ASN A 281 11.34 -30.63 -18.10
N CYS A 282 12.45 -30.27 -18.74
CA CYS A 282 12.45 -29.41 -19.92
C CYS A 282 12.18 -30.20 -21.20
N GLN A 283 11.03 -29.95 -21.82
CA GLN A 283 10.62 -30.52 -23.10
C GLN A 283 10.56 -29.45 -24.17
N PHE A 284 10.80 -29.82 -25.43
CA PHE A 284 10.75 -28.89 -26.54
C PHE A 284 9.37 -28.22 -26.63
N ASP A 285 9.34 -26.90 -26.74
CA ASP A 285 8.10 -26.14 -26.79
C ASP A 285 7.52 -26.17 -28.21
N VAL A 286 6.76 -27.23 -28.50
CA VAL A 286 6.08 -27.44 -29.79
C VAL A 286 4.99 -26.38 -30.05
N GLU A 287 4.57 -25.65 -29.01
CA GLU A 287 3.52 -24.63 -29.08
C GLU A 287 4.08 -23.20 -29.13
N ALA A 288 5.41 -23.03 -29.05
CA ALA A 288 6.04 -21.74 -29.23
C ALA A 288 5.68 -21.19 -30.62
N SER A 289 5.01 -20.03 -30.65
CA SER A 289 4.74 -19.35 -31.91
C SER A 289 6.07 -19.02 -32.57
N PRO A 290 6.27 -19.27 -33.88
CA PRO A 290 7.46 -18.79 -34.56
C PRO A 290 7.56 -17.28 -34.32
N ASP A 291 8.74 -16.79 -33.95
CA ASP A 291 9.00 -15.36 -33.79
C ASP A 291 8.55 -14.63 -35.04
N ARG A 292 7.32 -14.09 -35.01
CA ARG A 292 6.83 -13.26 -36.08
C ARG A 292 7.53 -11.92 -35.90
N PRO A 293 8.32 -11.45 -36.87
CA PRO A 293 8.92 -10.13 -36.78
C PRO A 293 7.82 -9.11 -36.45
N PHE A 294 8.15 -8.13 -35.59
CA PHE A 294 7.23 -7.11 -35.06
C PHE A 294 6.43 -6.36 -36.15
N MET A 295 6.89 -6.44 -37.41
CA MET A 295 6.25 -5.87 -38.58
C MET A 295 6.54 -6.76 -39.81
N PRO A 296 5.57 -6.98 -40.72
CA PRO A 296 5.81 -7.75 -41.94
C PRO A 296 6.83 -7.05 -42.86
N ILE A 297 7.59 -7.85 -43.62
CA ILE A 297 8.77 -7.39 -44.37
C ILE A 297 8.41 -6.34 -45.44
N ASP A 298 7.19 -6.43 -46.01
CA ASP A 298 6.66 -5.44 -46.96
C ASP A 298 6.53 -4.05 -46.33
N GLN A 299 6.10 -3.96 -45.08
CA GLN A 299 5.99 -2.70 -44.35
C GLN A 299 7.36 -2.14 -43.96
N GLN A 300 8.33 -2.99 -43.59
CA GLN A 300 9.71 -2.55 -43.34
C GLN A 300 10.36 -1.95 -44.59
N LEU A 301 10.19 -2.61 -45.75
CA LEU A 301 10.71 -2.13 -47.03
C LEU A 301 10.08 -0.79 -47.43
N LYS A 302 8.77 -0.62 -47.22
CA LYS A 302 8.08 0.67 -47.46
C LYS A 302 8.62 1.78 -46.56
N MET A 303 8.83 1.52 -45.27
CA MET A 303 9.39 2.51 -44.34
C MET A 303 10.80 2.96 -44.73
N ILE A 304 11.65 2.02 -45.17
CA ILE A 304 13.01 2.34 -45.65
C ILE A 304 12.96 3.16 -46.95
N ALA A 305 12.06 2.82 -47.88
CA ALA A 305 11.90 3.56 -49.12
C ALA A 305 11.41 5.00 -48.88
N PHE A 306 10.40 5.20 -48.01
CA PHE A 306 9.89 6.54 -47.68
C PHE A 306 10.91 7.41 -46.97
N SER A 307 11.63 6.86 -46.00
CA SER A 307 12.70 7.59 -45.30
C SER A 307 13.83 8.01 -46.25
N SER A 308 14.22 7.12 -47.17
CA SER A 308 15.21 7.43 -48.21
C SER A 308 14.75 8.55 -49.14
N LEU A 309 13.46 8.55 -49.53
CA LEU A 309 12.86 9.57 -50.39
C LEU A 309 12.85 10.96 -49.74
N VAL A 310 12.54 11.04 -48.45
CA VAL A 310 12.57 12.29 -47.69
C VAL A 310 13.99 12.88 -47.63
N ILE A 311 15.00 12.04 -47.43
CA ILE A 311 16.41 12.47 -47.42
C ILE A 311 16.81 13.03 -48.80
N ILE A 312 16.42 12.35 -49.90
CA ILE A 312 16.71 12.82 -51.26
C ILE A 312 16.01 14.16 -51.54
N ILE A 313 14.74 14.32 -51.16
CA ILE A 313 13.99 15.56 -51.37
C ILE A 313 14.64 16.72 -50.60
N THR A 314 15.03 16.51 -49.34
CA THR A 314 15.70 17.56 -48.54
C THR A 314 17.03 18.00 -49.16
N PHE A 315 17.82 17.05 -49.68
CA PHE A 315 19.07 17.35 -50.40
C PHE A 315 18.84 18.16 -51.68
N VAL A 316 17.83 17.79 -52.46
CA VAL A 316 17.48 18.48 -53.72
C VAL A 316 16.97 19.90 -53.44
N VAL A 317 16.15 20.06 -52.39
CA VAL A 317 15.66 21.38 -51.97
C VAL A 317 16.81 22.28 -51.54
N TRP A 318 17.78 21.73 -50.81
CA TRP A 318 18.95 22.48 -50.34
C TRP A 318 19.85 22.96 -51.49
N HIS A 319 20.05 22.15 -52.54
CA HIS A 319 20.94 22.50 -53.65
C HIS A 319 20.31 23.43 -54.70
N GLY A 320 18.98 23.63 -54.71
CA GLY A 320 18.29 24.64 -55.52
C GLY A 320 18.37 24.46 -57.04
N SER A 321 18.78 23.30 -57.54
CA SER A 321 18.96 23.04 -58.98
C SER A 321 17.65 22.59 -59.65
N LEU A 322 17.20 23.34 -60.66
CA LEU A 322 15.99 23.03 -61.44
C LEU A 322 16.02 21.62 -62.05
N VAL A 323 17.19 21.16 -62.50
CA VAL A 323 17.36 19.83 -63.12
C VAL A 323 17.12 18.72 -62.10
N LEU A 324 17.61 18.89 -60.86
CA LEU A 324 17.40 17.90 -59.80
C LEU A 324 15.93 17.80 -59.40
N TYR A 325 15.21 18.92 -59.34
CA TYR A 325 13.76 18.90 -59.07
C TYR A 325 12.98 18.13 -60.13
N VAL A 326 13.32 18.29 -61.42
CA VAL A 326 12.65 17.56 -62.50
C VAL A 326 12.94 16.06 -62.41
N LEU A 327 14.19 15.67 -62.18
CA LEU A 327 14.57 14.26 -62.06
C LEU A 327 13.92 13.58 -60.84
N THR A 328 13.89 14.25 -59.69
CA THR A 328 13.20 13.74 -58.49
C THR A 328 11.70 13.64 -58.70
N GLY A 329 11.09 14.61 -59.39
CA GLY A 329 9.67 14.55 -59.76
C GLY A 329 9.34 13.34 -60.64
N ILE A 330 10.17 13.06 -61.65
CA ILE A 330 10.02 11.87 -62.51
C ILE A 330 10.17 10.57 -61.68
N ALA A 331 11.15 10.51 -60.78
CA ALA A 331 11.36 9.35 -59.91
C ALA A 331 10.17 9.09 -58.96
N ILE A 332 9.59 10.14 -58.37
CA ILE A 332 8.40 10.03 -57.51
C ILE A 332 7.20 9.53 -58.32
N VAL A 333 6.96 10.08 -59.52
CA VAL A 333 5.87 9.62 -60.39
C VAL A 333 6.07 8.16 -60.80
N ALA A 334 7.30 7.74 -61.12
CA ALA A 334 7.60 6.35 -61.43
C ALA A 334 7.34 5.43 -60.23
N LEU A 335 7.71 5.83 -59.01
CA LEU A 335 7.44 5.05 -57.80
C LEU A 335 5.93 4.93 -57.52
N ILE A 336 5.17 6.01 -57.67
CA ILE A 336 3.70 5.99 -57.50
C ILE A 336 3.06 5.09 -58.57
N LEU A 337 3.54 5.15 -59.81
CA LEU A 337 3.04 4.27 -60.88
C LEU A 337 3.35 2.80 -60.60
N VAL A 338 4.55 2.50 -60.10
CA VAL A 338 4.91 1.14 -59.68
C VAL A 338 4.00 0.67 -58.54
N ASP A 339 3.77 1.49 -57.52
CA ASP A 339 2.92 1.13 -56.37
C ASP A 339 1.42 0.99 -56.74
N LEU A 340 0.94 1.76 -57.73
CA LEU A 340 -0.46 1.69 -58.20
C LEU A 340 -0.73 0.58 -59.23
N TYR A 341 0.24 0.25 -60.08
CA TYR A 341 0.04 -0.70 -61.18
C TYR A 341 0.71 -2.06 -60.98
N VAL A 342 1.70 -2.18 -60.08
CA VAL A 342 2.30 -3.49 -59.76
C VAL A 342 1.50 -4.12 -58.63
N ASN A 343 0.58 -5.01 -58.99
CA ASN A 343 -0.19 -5.77 -58.04
C ASN A 343 0.70 -6.86 -57.39
N PRO A 344 0.96 -6.84 -56.06
CA PRO A 344 1.83 -7.80 -55.39
C PRO A 344 1.37 -9.26 -55.55
N ASP A 345 0.10 -9.47 -55.88
CA ASP A 345 -0.49 -10.80 -56.11
C ASP A 345 -0.04 -11.45 -57.44
N THR A 346 0.56 -10.69 -58.36
CA THR A 346 1.04 -11.21 -59.66
C THR A 346 2.50 -11.70 -59.64
N ILE A 347 3.18 -11.60 -58.49
CA ILE A 347 4.55 -12.07 -58.33
C ILE A 347 4.54 -13.61 -58.22
N PRO A 348 5.25 -14.34 -59.10
CA PRO A 348 5.30 -15.80 -59.05
C PRO A 348 5.88 -16.28 -57.72
N ASP A 349 5.30 -17.33 -57.14
CA ASP A 349 5.61 -17.79 -55.77
C ASP A 349 7.08 -18.22 -55.59
N GLU A 350 7.77 -18.58 -56.67
CA GLU A 350 9.22 -18.85 -56.66
C GLU A 350 10.06 -17.62 -56.34
N ALA A 351 9.62 -16.42 -56.74
CA ALA A 351 10.29 -15.17 -56.44
C ALA A 351 10.01 -14.68 -55.01
N LYS A 352 8.81 -14.93 -54.47
CA LYS A 352 8.47 -14.64 -53.06
C LYS A 352 9.37 -15.41 -52.10
N ARG A 353 9.64 -16.68 -52.43
CA ARG A 353 10.53 -17.56 -51.64
C ARG A 353 12.00 -17.09 -51.62
N PHE A 354 12.48 -16.46 -52.69
CA PHE A 354 13.83 -15.88 -52.75
C PHE A 354 13.95 -14.54 -52.01
N LEU A 355 12.84 -13.80 -51.86
CA LEU A 355 12.79 -12.50 -51.20
C LEU A 355 12.36 -12.59 -49.72
N GLY A 356 12.00 -13.78 -49.22
CA GLY A 356 11.60 -13.99 -47.82
C GLY A 356 10.26 -13.36 -47.45
N LEU A 357 9.38 -13.11 -48.43
CA LEU A 357 8.03 -12.58 -48.25
C LEU A 357 7.00 -13.69 -48.04
#